data_AF-A0A0L8HXT4-F1
#
_entry.id   AF-A0A0L8HXT4-F1
#
_cell.length_a   1.000
_cell.length_b   1.000
_cell.length_c   1.000
_cell.angle_alpha   90.00
_cell.angle_beta   90.00
_cell.angle_gamma   90.00
#
_symmetry.space_group_name_H-M   'P 1'
#
loop_
_entity.id
_entity.type
_entity.pdbx_description
1 polymer ?
#
loop_
_entity_poly.entity_id
_entity_poly.type
_entity_poly.pdbx_seq_one_letter_code
_entity_poly.pdbx_strand_id
1 'polypeptide(L)'
;MSVMKSSRQLWNPLRRCNKDNTREVSTVLTERKPNLCPLVKDNTKPKQFEDVPGPRNVPVIGTLWQYLPGGRFFKLDEAYALTKLQSEYGNVVRENLFGTQLVRLFDPADFVTVFSSEHKSPKRPGFEMMSYYNDTYNNGKHGLLTR
;
A
#
# COMPACT_ATOMS: atom_id res chain seq x y z
N MET A 1 -43.62 41.79 -19.39
CA MET A 1 -42.97 40.49 -19.66
C MET A 1 -41.53 40.77 -20.05
N SER A 2 -40.56 40.46 -19.18
CA SER A 2 -39.13 40.56 -19.51
C SER A 2 -38.43 39.35 -18.90
N VAL A 3 -37.78 38.58 -19.76
CA VAL A 3 -37.17 37.29 -19.49
C VAL A 3 -35.90 37.50 -18.66
N MET A 4 -35.84 36.92 -17.47
CA MET A 4 -34.65 36.83 -16.63
C MET A 4 -33.51 36.13 -17.39
N LYS A 5 -32.43 36.87 -17.66
CA LYS A 5 -31.17 36.29 -18.13
C LYS A 5 -30.49 35.59 -16.94
N SER A 6 -30.44 34.26 -16.99
CA SER A 6 -29.61 33.43 -16.11
C SER A 6 -28.13 33.65 -16.46
N SER A 7 -27.43 34.43 -15.62
CA SER A 7 -25.99 34.63 -15.73
C SER A 7 -25.27 33.36 -15.28
N ARG A 8 -24.67 32.67 -16.24
CA ARG A 8 -23.66 31.63 -16.03
C ARG A 8 -22.48 32.22 -15.25
N GLN A 9 -22.40 31.88 -13.97
CA GLN A 9 -21.21 32.09 -13.16
C GLN A 9 -20.11 31.17 -13.69
N LEU A 10 -19.20 31.73 -14.48
CA LEU A 10 -17.99 31.04 -14.94
C LEU A 10 -17.04 30.89 -13.74
N TRP A 11 -16.71 29.64 -13.43
CA TRP A 11 -15.73 29.30 -12.41
C TRP A 11 -14.35 29.74 -12.90
N ASN A 12 -13.75 30.74 -12.26
CA ASN A 12 -12.38 31.21 -12.53
C ASN A 12 -11.40 30.54 -11.55
N PRO A 13 -10.56 29.58 -11.97
CA PRO A 13 -9.63 28.89 -11.09
C PRO A 13 -8.26 29.56 -11.16
N LEU A 14 -8.15 30.81 -10.72
CA LEU A 14 -6.84 31.44 -10.49
C LEU A 14 -6.91 32.25 -9.21
N ARG A 15 -6.89 31.53 -8.07
CA ARG A 15 -6.52 32.14 -6.80
C ARG A 15 -5.03 32.51 -6.89
N ARG A 16 -4.81 33.81 -7.06
CA ARG A 16 -3.55 34.52 -7.06
C ARG A 16 -2.75 34.12 -5.81
N CYS A 17 -1.67 33.35 -5.98
CA CYS A 17 -0.74 33.06 -4.90
C CYS A 17 -0.06 34.39 -4.52
N ASN A 18 -0.28 34.86 -3.30
CA ASN A 18 0.30 36.10 -2.80
C ASN A 18 1.82 35.89 -2.63
N LYS A 19 2.64 36.69 -3.31
CA LYS A 19 4.11 36.56 -3.37
C LYS A 19 4.84 37.38 -2.31
N ASP A 20 4.12 37.93 -1.34
CA ASP A 20 4.67 38.86 -0.36
C ASP A 20 4.68 38.23 1.04
N ASN A 21 5.33 37.07 1.18
CA ASN A 21 5.82 36.56 2.47
C ASN A 21 6.93 35.52 2.26
N THR A 22 8.06 35.97 1.72
CA THR A 22 9.23 35.13 1.39
C THR A 22 10.38 35.33 2.38
N ARG A 23 10.06 35.65 3.63
CA ARG A 23 10.95 35.73 4.81
C ARG A 23 10.01 35.48 6.01
N GLU A 24 9.85 34.30 6.58
CA GLU A 24 10.82 33.43 7.23
C GLU A 24 10.14 32.06 7.47
N VAL A 25 10.35 31.08 6.59
CA VAL A 25 10.07 29.67 6.91
C VAL A 25 11.23 28.83 6.39
N SER A 26 12.45 29.23 6.74
CA SER A 26 13.68 28.57 6.31
C SER A 26 14.60 28.18 7.46
N THR A 27 14.19 28.38 8.72
CA THR A 27 15.02 28.08 9.90
C THR A 27 14.45 27.00 10.82
N VAL A 28 13.34 26.33 10.47
CA VAL A 28 12.83 25.14 11.19
C VAL A 28 12.95 23.85 10.37
N LEU A 29 13.79 23.87 9.32
CA LEU A 29 14.47 22.66 8.82
C LEU A 29 15.86 22.56 9.45
N THR A 30 15.99 22.93 10.72
CA THR A 30 17.00 22.30 11.57
C THR A 30 16.69 20.81 11.51
N GLU A 31 17.65 20.04 11.01
CA GLU A 31 17.67 18.60 10.92
C GLU A 31 16.83 17.92 12.02
N ARG A 32 15.55 17.69 11.75
CA ARG A 32 14.96 16.45 12.22
C ARG A 32 15.68 15.41 11.37
N LYS A 33 16.85 14.95 11.85
CA LYS A 33 17.16 13.53 11.69
C LYS A 33 15.84 12.87 12.07
N PRO A 34 15.07 12.28 11.13
CA PRO A 34 14.02 11.39 11.58
C PRO A 34 14.76 10.46 12.52
N ASN A 35 14.26 10.31 13.74
CA ASN A 35 14.81 9.33 14.65
C ASN A 35 14.66 8.03 13.87
N LEU A 36 15.71 7.69 13.11
CA LEU A 36 15.82 6.47 12.35
C LEU A 36 15.66 5.48 13.48
N CYS A 37 14.50 4.80 13.50
CA CYS A 37 14.25 3.75 14.48
C CYS A 37 15.58 3.03 14.60
N PRO A 38 16.26 3.07 15.76
CA PRO A 38 17.56 2.45 15.88
C PRO A 38 17.32 1.07 15.32
N LEU A 39 17.95 0.72 14.20
CA LEU A 39 17.86 -0.64 13.70
C LEU A 39 18.43 -1.41 14.87
N VAL A 40 17.54 -1.97 15.68
CA VAL A 40 17.91 -2.61 16.93
C VAL A 40 18.75 -3.75 16.41
N LYS A 41 20.08 -3.58 16.50
CA LYS A 41 21.03 -4.64 16.22
C LYS A 41 20.87 -5.60 17.38
N ASP A 42 19.78 -6.36 17.30
CA ASP A 42 19.55 -7.46 18.18
C ASP A 42 20.56 -8.52 17.78
N ASN A 43 21.41 -8.93 18.74
CA ASN A 43 22.44 -9.94 18.51
C ASN A 43 21.82 -11.35 18.38
N THR A 44 20.49 -11.44 18.34
CA THR A 44 19.74 -12.65 18.04
C THR A 44 19.94 -13.07 16.60
N LYS A 45 20.19 -14.36 16.39
CA LYS A 45 20.21 -14.96 15.05
C LYS A 45 18.87 -14.67 14.34
N PRO A 46 18.90 -14.30 13.05
CA PRO A 46 17.67 -14.09 12.30
C PRO A 46 16.86 -15.39 12.29
N LYS A 47 15.55 -15.28 12.56
CA LYS A 47 14.60 -16.39 12.42
C LYS A 47 14.47 -16.78 10.96
N GLN A 48 14.13 -18.04 10.71
CA GLN A 48 13.88 -18.49 9.35
C GLN A 48 12.53 -17.97 8.87
N PHE A 49 12.32 -17.95 7.55
CA PHE A 49 11.08 -17.46 6.95
C PHE A 49 9.86 -18.30 7.38
N GLU A 50 10.08 -19.59 7.63
CA GLU A 50 9.08 -20.55 8.07
C GLU A 50 8.59 -20.29 9.50
N ASP A 51 9.38 -19.57 10.32
CA ASP A 51 9.05 -19.24 11.71
C ASP A 51 8.07 -18.06 11.82
N VAL A 52 7.78 -17.38 10.70
CA VAL A 52 6.82 -16.27 10.68
C VAL A 52 5.42 -16.82 10.91
N PRO A 53 4.67 -16.30 11.91
CA PRO A 53 3.35 -16.81 12.24
C PRO A 53 2.39 -16.56 11.09
N GLY A 54 1.44 -17.46 10.90
CA GLY A 54 0.44 -17.33 9.85
C GLY A 54 -0.50 -18.52 9.78
N PRO A 55 -1.57 -18.41 9.00
CA PRO A 55 -2.55 -19.47 8.89
C PRO A 55 -1.98 -20.73 8.24
N ARG A 56 -2.62 -21.86 8.54
CA ARG A 56 -2.17 -23.17 8.09
C ARG A 56 -2.06 -23.22 6.57
N ASN A 57 -0.85 -23.48 6.11
CA ASN A 57 -0.51 -23.65 4.71
C ASN A 57 -0.82 -25.11 4.29
N VAL A 58 -1.72 -25.30 3.32
CA VAL A 58 -1.95 -26.61 2.69
C VAL A 58 -1.01 -26.76 1.49
N PRO A 59 -0.50 -27.97 1.21
CA PRO A 59 0.35 -28.20 0.05
C PRO A 59 -0.36 -27.76 -1.24
N VAL A 60 0.38 -27.17 -2.18
CA VAL A 60 -0.08 -26.63 -3.47
C VAL A 60 -0.91 -25.35 -3.37
N ILE A 61 -1.98 -25.32 -2.58
CA ILE A 61 -2.93 -24.18 -2.55
C ILE A 61 -2.48 -23.07 -1.58
N GLY A 62 -1.73 -23.41 -0.54
CA GLY A 62 -1.23 -22.43 0.42
C GLY A 62 -2.25 -22.06 1.50
N THR A 63 -2.43 -20.77 1.76
CA THR A 63 -3.45 -20.18 2.64
C THR A 63 -4.69 -19.73 1.86
N LEU A 64 -4.64 -19.80 0.52
CA LEU A 64 -5.72 -19.38 -0.39
C LEU A 64 -7.06 -20.10 -0.12
N TRP A 65 -7.03 -21.34 0.38
CA TRP A 65 -8.23 -22.11 0.70
C TRP A 65 -9.18 -21.40 1.69
N GLN A 66 -8.65 -20.50 2.52
CA GLN A 66 -9.48 -19.72 3.45
C GLN A 66 -10.35 -18.68 2.75
N TYR A 67 -10.00 -18.29 1.53
CA TYR A 67 -10.71 -17.31 0.70
C TYR A 67 -11.65 -17.97 -0.33
N LEU A 68 -11.53 -19.28 -0.54
CA LEU A 68 -12.39 -20.06 -1.44
C LEU A 68 -13.75 -20.36 -0.80
N PRO A 69 -14.78 -20.76 -1.58
CA PRO A 69 -16.08 -21.16 -1.05
C PRO A 69 -15.96 -22.21 0.07
N GLY A 70 -16.52 -21.90 1.24
CA GLY A 70 -16.39 -22.73 2.45
C GLY A 70 -15.21 -22.39 3.36
N GLY A 71 -14.35 -21.44 2.94
CA GLY A 71 -13.30 -20.87 3.75
C GLY A 71 -13.79 -19.78 4.72
N ARG A 72 -12.97 -19.48 5.74
CA ARG A 72 -13.29 -18.52 6.81
C ARG A 72 -13.36 -17.04 6.37
N PHE A 73 -12.76 -16.71 5.23
CA PHE A 73 -12.72 -15.36 4.66
C PHE A 73 -13.55 -15.27 3.36
N PHE A 74 -14.33 -16.30 3.04
CA PHE A 74 -15.16 -16.31 1.85
C PHE A 74 -16.23 -15.22 1.89
N LYS A 75 -16.23 -14.32 0.90
CA LYS A 75 -17.14 -13.16 0.79
C LYS A 75 -17.05 -12.18 1.97
N LEU A 76 -16.00 -12.25 2.79
CA LEU A 76 -15.74 -11.20 3.77
C LEU A 76 -15.06 -10.03 3.07
N ASP A 77 -15.32 -8.84 3.60
CA ASP A 77 -14.55 -7.66 3.23
C ASP A 77 -13.07 -7.87 3.54
N GLU A 78 -12.20 -7.45 2.61
CA GLU A 78 -10.76 -7.69 2.72
C GLU A 78 -10.19 -7.00 3.95
N ALA A 79 -10.60 -5.77 4.24
CA ALA A 79 -10.12 -5.04 5.41
C ALA A 79 -10.46 -5.78 6.71
N TYR A 80 -11.67 -6.32 6.81
CA TYR A 80 -12.07 -7.12 7.97
C TYR A 80 -11.28 -8.44 8.08
N ALA A 81 -11.04 -9.12 6.96
CA ALA A 81 -10.23 -10.33 6.94
C ALA A 81 -8.79 -10.04 7.41
N LEU A 82 -8.22 -8.91 7.00
CA LEU A 82 -6.90 -8.44 7.43
C LEU A 82 -6.86 -8.12 8.92
N THR A 83 -7.86 -7.43 9.46
CA THR A 83 -7.97 -7.17 10.90
C THR A 83 -8.04 -8.48 11.71
N LYS A 84 -8.77 -9.47 11.21
CA LYS A 84 -8.87 -10.79 11.85
C LYS A 84 -7.55 -11.58 11.78
N LEU A 85 -6.82 -11.49 10.67
CA LEU A 85 -5.48 -12.06 10.57
C LEU A 85 -4.50 -11.40 11.55
N GLN A 86 -4.54 -10.07 11.65
CA GLN A 86 -3.71 -9.32 12.59
C GLN A 86 -4.01 -9.71 14.04
N SER A 87 -5.29 -9.84 14.41
CA SER A 87 -5.66 -10.20 15.78
C SER A 87 -5.31 -11.64 16.15
N GLU A 88 -5.33 -12.57 15.19
CA GLU A 88 -4.98 -13.98 15.42
C GLU A 88 -3.46 -14.25 15.45
N TYR A 89 -2.68 -13.58 14.58
CA TYR A 89 -1.26 -13.92 14.35
C TYR A 89 -0.28 -12.78 14.72
N GLY A 90 -0.76 -11.55 14.91
CA GLY A 90 0.04 -10.39 15.30
C GLY A 90 0.41 -9.46 14.13
N ASN A 91 1.45 -8.65 14.33
CA ASN A 91 1.82 -7.56 13.42
C ASN A 91 2.53 -8.03 12.13
N VAL A 92 3.06 -9.25 12.12
CA VAL A 92 3.76 -9.83 10.96
C VAL A 92 3.13 -11.19 10.67
N VAL A 93 2.52 -11.34 9.49
CA VAL A 93 1.76 -12.55 9.15
C VAL A 93 2.21 -13.11 7.80
N ARG A 94 2.53 -14.40 7.76
CA ARG A 94 2.91 -15.11 6.54
C ARG A 94 1.71 -15.78 5.90
N GLU A 95 1.56 -15.55 4.61
CA GLU A 95 0.58 -16.20 3.75
C GLU A 95 1.24 -16.84 2.53
N ASN A 96 0.53 -17.78 1.91
CA ASN A 96 0.95 -18.36 0.64
C ASN A 96 -0.27 -18.43 -0.26
N LEU A 97 -0.33 -17.61 -1.29
CA LEU A 97 -1.44 -17.60 -2.23
C LEU A 97 -0.98 -18.31 -3.50
N PHE A 98 -1.32 -19.60 -3.61
CA PHE A 98 -1.06 -20.41 -4.81
C PHE A 98 0.41 -20.35 -5.28
N GLY A 99 1.33 -20.63 -4.37
CA GLY A 99 2.78 -20.61 -4.64
C GLY A 99 3.43 -19.24 -4.47
N THR A 100 2.66 -18.16 -4.37
CA THR A 100 3.17 -16.83 -4.05
C THR A 100 3.26 -16.66 -2.54
N GLN A 101 4.48 -16.58 -2.01
CA GLN A 101 4.71 -16.29 -0.60
C GLN A 101 4.50 -14.79 -0.34
N LEU A 102 3.68 -14.47 0.66
CA LEU A 102 3.32 -13.12 1.04
C LEU A 102 3.61 -12.93 2.53
N VAL A 103 4.15 -11.76 2.88
CA VAL A 103 4.24 -11.32 4.28
C VAL A 103 3.45 -10.04 4.43
N ARG A 104 2.48 -10.05 5.33
CA ARG A 104 1.69 -8.87 5.71
C ARG A 104 2.33 -8.22 6.92
N LEU A 105 2.54 -6.91 6.81
CA LEU A 105 2.99 -6.06 7.90
C LEU A 105 1.85 -5.15 8.29
N PHE A 106 1.61 -5.02 9.59
CA PHE A 106 0.58 -4.15 10.13
C PHE A 106 1.12 -2.97 10.93
N ASP A 107 2.39 -3.02 11.36
CA ASP A 107 3.03 -1.95 12.12
C ASP A 107 3.65 -0.88 11.19
N PRO A 108 3.34 0.42 11.38
CA PRO A 108 4.03 1.51 10.68
C PRO A 108 5.56 1.48 10.79
N ALA A 109 6.10 1.05 11.92
CA ALA A 109 7.56 1.00 12.14
C ALA A 109 8.24 -0.03 11.22
N ASP A 110 7.58 -1.16 10.96
CA ASP A 110 8.12 -2.22 10.12
C ASP A 110 8.18 -1.80 8.65
N PHE A 111 7.21 -1.00 8.18
CA PHE A 111 7.26 -0.44 6.83
C PHE A 111 8.50 0.43 6.62
N VAL A 112 8.85 1.28 7.60
CA VAL A 112 10.05 2.13 7.49
C VAL A 112 11.30 1.27 7.36
N THR A 113 11.40 0.21 8.15
CA THR A 113 12.50 -0.75 8.08
C THR A 113 12.60 -1.40 6.70
N VAL A 114 11.49 -1.93 6.18
CA VAL A 114 11.45 -2.58 4.87
C VAL A 114 11.82 -1.59 3.77
N PHE A 115 11.16 -0.43 3.69
CA PHE A 115 11.45 0.58 2.67
C PHE A 115 12.87 1.11 2.73
N SER A 116 13.48 1.17 3.91
CA SER A 116 14.88 1.59 4.07
C SER A 116 15.87 0.51 3.64
N SER A 117 15.47 -0.77 3.69
CA SER A 117 16.30 -1.92 3.31
C SER A 117 16.09 -2.38 1.86
N GLU A 118 15.06 -1.87 1.18
CA GLU A 118 14.73 -2.24 -0.20
C GLU A 118 15.86 -1.89 -1.19
N HIS A 119 15.97 -2.70 -2.24
CA HIS A 119 16.90 -2.43 -3.35
C HIS A 119 16.51 -1.15 -4.10
N LYS A 120 17.47 -0.54 -4.83
CA LYS A 120 17.28 0.72 -5.58
C LYS A 120 16.06 0.73 -6.53
N SER A 121 15.61 -0.44 -6.99
CA SER A 121 14.44 -0.59 -7.84
C SER A 121 13.64 -1.83 -7.41
N PRO A 122 12.67 -1.68 -6.49
CA PRO A 122 11.81 -2.78 -6.07
C PRO A 122 10.77 -3.09 -7.16
N LYS A 123 10.44 -4.37 -7.33
CA LYS A 123 9.32 -4.78 -8.18
C LYS A 123 8.02 -4.54 -7.43
N ARG A 124 7.23 -3.57 -7.88
CA ARG A 124 5.89 -3.32 -7.34
C ARG A 124 4.86 -3.86 -8.33
N PRO A 125 3.95 -4.75 -7.91
CA PRO A 125 2.89 -5.22 -8.79
C PRO A 125 2.04 -4.02 -9.23
N GLY A 126 1.74 -3.95 -10.53
CA GLY A 126 0.86 -2.94 -11.09
C GLY A 126 -0.61 -3.19 -10.74
N PHE A 127 -1.47 -2.28 -11.17
CA PHE A 127 -2.92 -2.46 -11.04
C PHE A 127 -3.44 -3.38 -12.15
N GLU A 128 -3.83 -4.61 -11.80
CA GLU A 128 -4.36 -5.58 -12.77
C GLU A 128 -5.56 -5.05 -13.55
N MET A 129 -6.46 -4.33 -12.88
CA MET A 129 -7.64 -3.71 -13.51
C MET A 129 -7.26 -2.72 -14.61
N MET A 130 -6.16 -1.99 -14.40
CA MET A 130 -5.65 -1.05 -15.39
C MET A 130 -4.97 -1.77 -16.54
N SER A 131 -4.27 -2.88 -16.27
CA SER A 131 -3.72 -3.74 -17.33
C SER A 131 -4.85 -4.24 -18.22
N TYR A 132 -5.89 -4.83 -17.62
CA TYR A 132 -7.06 -5.35 -18.33
C TYR A 132 -7.75 -4.27 -19.19
N TYR A 133 -7.94 -3.06 -18.64
CA TYR A 133 -8.51 -1.95 -19.40
C TYR A 133 -7.66 -1.56 -20.61
N ASN A 134 -6.34 -1.47 -20.44
CA ASN A 134 -5.44 -1.08 -21.53
C ASN A 134 -5.42 -2.14 -22.64
N ASP A 135 -5.43 -3.41 -22.27
CA ASP A 135 -5.46 -4.53 -23.21
C ASP A 135 -6.78 -4.56 -24.00
N THR A 136 -7.90 -4.31 -23.32
CA THR A 136 -9.25 -4.41 -23.91
C THR A 136 -9.64 -3.16 -24.71
N TYR A 137 -9.34 -1.96 -24.21
CA TYR A 137 -9.88 -0.70 -24.72
C TYR A 137 -8.82 0.27 -25.26
N ASN A 138 -7.54 0.07 -24.94
CA ASN A 138 -6.45 0.97 -25.34
C ASN A 138 -5.47 0.31 -26.34
N ASN A 139 -5.91 -0.77 -27.01
CA ASN A 139 -5.10 -1.54 -27.96
C ASN A 139 -3.73 -1.98 -27.40
N GLY A 140 -3.69 -2.41 -26.13
CA GLY A 140 -2.45 -2.84 -25.46
C GLY A 140 -1.43 -1.71 -25.25
N LYS A 141 -1.86 -0.45 -25.31
CA LYS A 141 -0.99 0.69 -24.97
C LYS A 141 -0.94 0.84 -23.46
N HIS A 142 0.17 0.43 -22.88
CA HIS A 142 0.46 0.64 -21.46
C HIS A 142 1.19 1.97 -21.25
N GLY A 143 0.78 2.75 -20.26
CA GLY A 143 1.58 3.84 -19.73
C GLY A 143 2.79 3.33 -18.96
N LEU A 144 3.73 4.22 -18.63
CA LEU A 144 4.95 3.90 -17.90
C LEU A 144 4.69 3.16 -16.56
N LEU A 145 3.52 3.40 -15.96
CA LEU A 145 3.12 2.86 -14.66
C LEU A 145 2.10 1.71 -14.76
N THR A 146 1.71 1.29 -15.96
CA THR A 146 0.62 0.31 -16.17
C THR A 146 1.06 -0.90 -17.00
N ARG A 147 2.37 -1.16 -17.02
CA ARG A 147 3.03 -2.28 -17.71
C ARG A 147 3.30 -3.44 -16.74
#